data_AF-A0A849Z9D5-F1
#
_entry.id   AF-A0A849Z9D5-F1
#
_cell.length_a   1.000
_cell.length_b   1.000
_cell.length_c   1.000
_cell.angle_alpha   90.00
_cell.angle_beta   90.00
_cell.angle_gamma   90.00
#
_symmetry.space_group_name_H-M   'P 1'
#
loop_
_entity.id
_entity.type
_entity.pdbx_description
1 polymer ?
#
loop_
_entity_poly.entity_id
_entity_poly.type
_entity_poly.pdbx_seq_one_letter_code
_entity_poly.pdbx_strand_id
1 'polypeptide(L)'
;MRALRGLLALAITLGAFSAPALGKPAAKPRAPKDVDLASIRIENGRAHAPTTPGGDQVALTIDPYLQRAAMRALEKSRAPSGAVVMSDVRTGRILVWAAIGSEGDLVRRAKYPGASLFKVVTSAALLDGGEVKMGDVVCFQGGESRLREEDLKPGCHAGDTHIRFDKALGKSINAVFGKLALTHLDQEELDGMSRAFGIGLSPPIDVPADSTAVRIPKDKLGLARAAAGFGRSKMSPLAALDVMQTIANRGERIRLHVTGNPDSIPRVSLGKSVDEET
;
A
#
# COMPACT_ATOMS: atom_id res chain seq x y z
N MET A 1 31.33 -58.46 55.62
CA MET A 1 31.01 -57.92 56.96
C MET A 1 29.95 -56.82 56.80
N ARG A 2 28.85 -56.93 57.54
CA ARG A 2 27.71 -55.99 57.57
C ARG A 2 28.05 -54.76 58.43
N ALA A 3 27.54 -53.59 58.05
CA ALA A 3 27.16 -52.48 58.95
C ALA A 3 26.28 -51.51 58.14
N LEU A 4 24.96 -51.62 58.18
CA LEU A 4 23.98 -51.00 59.10
C LEU A 4 24.00 -49.46 59.20
N ARG A 5 22.87 -48.93 58.75
CA ARG A 5 22.30 -47.57 58.74
C ARG A 5 22.53 -46.70 59.98
N GLY A 6 22.69 -45.40 59.76
CA GLY A 6 22.35 -44.32 60.69
C GLY A 6 21.52 -43.25 59.97
N LEU A 7 20.31 -42.96 60.48
CA LEU A 7 19.51 -41.80 60.10
C LEU A 7 20.01 -40.56 60.87
N LEU A 8 20.16 -39.43 60.19
CA LEU A 8 20.34 -38.13 60.83
C LEU A 8 19.21 -37.20 60.36
N ALA A 9 18.37 -36.77 61.30
CA ALA A 9 17.33 -35.77 61.07
C ALA A 9 17.95 -34.37 61.12
N LEU A 10 17.74 -33.56 60.06
CA LEU A 10 18.24 -32.20 59.98
C LEU A 10 17.10 -31.23 60.35
N ALA A 11 17.31 -30.45 61.41
CA ALA A 11 16.40 -29.39 61.85
C ALA A 11 16.44 -28.21 60.87
N ILE A 12 15.26 -27.78 60.40
CA ILE A 12 15.09 -26.63 59.51
C ILE A 12 14.87 -25.38 60.36
N THR A 13 15.81 -24.44 60.31
CA THR A 13 15.63 -23.08 60.83
C THR A 13 14.91 -22.22 59.80
N LEU A 14 13.71 -21.72 60.12
CA LEU A 14 13.00 -20.73 59.29
C LEU A 14 13.75 -19.38 59.32
N GLY A 15 14.36 -19.02 58.20
CA GLY A 15 14.79 -17.64 57.94
C GLY A 15 13.62 -16.82 57.39
N ALA A 16 13.35 -15.67 57.99
CA ALA A 16 12.34 -14.72 57.49
C ALA A 16 12.84 -14.08 56.18
N PHE A 17 12.21 -14.43 55.05
CA PHE A 17 12.40 -13.72 53.79
C PHE A 17 11.44 -12.53 53.72
N SER A 18 11.98 -11.32 53.71
CA SER A 18 11.22 -10.11 53.37
C SER A 18 10.86 -10.15 51.88
N ALA A 19 9.56 -10.11 51.58
CA ALA A 19 9.08 -10.04 50.20
C ALA A 19 9.47 -8.70 49.57
N PRO A 20 9.92 -8.66 48.30
CA PRO A 20 10.20 -7.41 47.62
C PRO A 20 8.88 -6.67 47.35
N ALA A 21 8.90 -5.35 47.55
CA ALA A 21 7.76 -4.49 47.26
C ALA A 21 7.37 -4.61 45.79
N LEU A 22 6.13 -5.02 45.53
CA LEU A 22 5.51 -5.05 44.20
C LEU A 22 5.52 -3.62 43.62
N GLY A 23 6.38 -3.39 42.63
CA GLY A 23 6.38 -2.17 41.83
C GLY A 23 5.02 -1.98 41.15
N LYS A 24 4.56 -0.72 41.05
CA LYS A 24 3.31 -0.36 40.38
C LYS A 24 3.26 -0.98 38.97
N PRO A 25 2.12 -1.51 38.52
CA PRO A 25 1.99 -2.05 37.18
C PRO A 25 2.32 -0.95 36.16
N ALA A 26 3.17 -1.29 35.19
CA ALA A 26 3.48 -0.43 34.06
C ALA A 26 2.17 0.01 33.39
N ALA A 27 2.03 1.31 33.13
CA ALA A 27 0.86 1.86 32.47
C ALA A 27 0.63 1.13 31.13
N LYS A 28 -0.61 0.71 30.86
CA LYS A 28 -0.99 0.13 29.57
C LYS A 28 -0.51 1.07 28.44
N PRO A 29 0.07 0.55 27.34
CA PRO A 29 0.44 1.37 26.20
C PRO A 29 -0.77 2.22 25.78
N ARG A 30 -0.61 3.54 25.81
CA ARG A 30 -1.64 4.47 25.36
C ARG A 30 -1.85 4.19 23.87
N ALA A 31 -3.10 3.98 23.45
CA ALA A 31 -3.41 3.79 22.03
C ALA A 31 -2.76 4.92 21.21
N PRO A 32 -2.18 4.62 20.02
CA PRO A 32 -1.61 5.66 19.17
C PRO A 32 -2.63 6.78 18.95
N LYS A 33 -2.22 8.04 19.13
CA LYS A 33 -3.08 9.18 18.81
C LYS A 33 -3.38 9.12 17.29
N ASP A 34 -4.64 8.97 16.92
CA ASP A 34 -5.11 9.13 15.54
C ASP A 34 -5.46 10.61 15.27
N VAL A 35 -5.64 10.98 14.02
CA VAL A 35 -6.09 12.31 13.59
C VAL A 35 -7.41 12.15 12.83
N ASP A 36 -8.44 12.88 13.25
CA ASP A 36 -9.73 12.89 12.58
C ASP A 36 -9.67 13.76 11.30
N LEU A 37 -9.15 13.15 10.24
CA LEU A 37 -9.02 13.76 8.91
C LEU A 37 -10.36 13.96 8.19
N ALA A 38 -11.49 13.51 8.76
CA ALA A 38 -12.81 13.91 8.28
C ALA A 38 -13.22 15.30 8.78
N SER A 39 -12.58 15.78 9.86
CA SER A 39 -12.85 17.06 10.50
C SER A 39 -11.78 18.12 10.21
N ILE A 40 -11.16 18.08 9.02
CA ILE A 40 -10.16 19.07 8.60
C ILE A 40 -10.77 20.48 8.57
N ARG A 41 -10.14 21.41 9.27
CA ARG A 41 -10.49 22.84 9.28
C ARG A 41 -9.34 23.65 8.69
N ILE A 42 -9.69 24.70 7.95
CA ILE A 42 -8.72 25.64 7.39
C ILE A 42 -8.93 26.99 8.08
N GLU A 43 -7.94 27.42 8.86
CA GLU A 43 -7.97 28.67 9.61
C GLU A 43 -6.65 29.42 9.35
N ASN A 44 -6.72 30.72 9.08
CA ASN A 44 -5.55 31.56 8.79
C ASN A 44 -4.60 30.97 7.73
N GLY A 45 -5.16 30.31 6.71
CA GLY A 45 -4.39 29.68 5.64
C GLY A 45 -3.66 28.39 6.02
N ARG A 46 -3.94 27.79 7.18
CA ARG A 46 -3.38 26.51 7.62
C ARG A 46 -4.46 25.49 7.88
N ALA A 47 -4.17 24.24 7.53
CA ALA A 47 -5.06 23.12 7.77
C ALA A 47 -4.76 22.46 9.12
N HIS A 48 -5.81 22.13 9.87
CA HIS A 48 -5.73 21.49 11.18
C HIS A 48 -6.81 20.42 11.32
N ALA A 49 -6.58 19.43 12.18
CA ALA A 49 -7.59 18.44 12.56
C ALA A 49 -7.43 18.01 14.03
N PRO A 50 -8.51 17.61 14.72
CA PRO A 50 -8.43 17.12 16.09
C PRO A 50 -7.84 15.71 16.17
N THR A 51 -7.09 15.44 17.23
CA THR A 51 -6.63 14.08 17.57
C THR A 51 -7.73 13.25 18.22
N THR A 52 -7.66 11.93 18.04
CA THR A 52 -8.52 10.96 18.70
C THR A 52 -7.69 9.90 19.42
N PRO A 53 -7.92 9.64 20.73
CA PRO A 53 -8.73 10.44 21.66
C PRO A 53 -7.96 11.69 22.14
N GLY A 54 -8.67 12.77 22.44
CA GLY A 54 -8.10 13.95 23.11
C GLY A 54 -8.58 15.30 22.57
N GLY A 55 -8.88 15.39 21.27
CA GLY A 55 -9.39 16.62 20.65
C GLY A 55 -8.35 17.71 20.42
N ASP A 56 -7.08 17.49 20.82
CA ASP A 56 -5.98 18.42 20.57
C ASP A 56 -5.88 18.71 19.06
N GLN A 57 -5.75 19.98 18.68
CA GLN A 57 -5.58 20.36 17.28
C GLN A 57 -4.14 20.11 16.81
N VAL A 58 -4.00 19.41 15.70
CA VAL A 58 -2.72 19.15 15.04
C VAL A 58 -2.70 19.85 13.69
N ALA A 59 -1.59 20.53 13.38
CA ALA A 59 -1.35 21.11 12.06
C ALA A 59 -1.15 20.01 11.01
N LEU A 60 -1.62 20.26 9.80
CA LEU A 60 -1.52 19.33 8.68
C LEU A 60 -0.67 19.91 7.56
N THR A 61 -0.13 19.02 6.73
CA THR A 61 0.65 19.38 5.53
C THR A 61 -0.22 19.82 4.35
N ILE A 62 -1.54 19.74 4.50
CA ILE A 62 -2.56 19.97 3.47
C ILE A 62 -2.47 21.38 2.90
N ASP A 63 -2.47 21.47 1.57
CA ASP A 63 -2.56 22.74 0.85
C ASP A 63 -4.05 23.18 0.80
N PRO A 64 -4.41 24.33 1.39
CA PRO A 64 -5.80 24.77 1.44
C PRO A 64 -6.45 25.00 0.07
N TYR A 65 -5.67 25.45 -0.93
CA TYR A 65 -6.19 25.71 -2.27
C TYR A 65 -6.50 24.40 -2.99
N LEU A 66 -5.56 23.45 -2.98
CA LEU A 66 -5.71 22.14 -3.59
C LEU A 66 -6.80 21.31 -2.88
N GLN A 67 -6.85 21.35 -1.55
CA GLN A 67 -7.89 20.68 -0.77
C GLN A 67 -9.29 21.15 -1.17
N ARG A 68 -9.51 22.47 -1.25
CA ARG A 68 -10.80 23.01 -1.70
C ARG A 68 -11.11 22.65 -3.16
N ALA A 69 -10.10 22.61 -4.03
CA ALA A 69 -10.28 22.19 -5.42
C ALA A 69 -10.70 20.72 -5.52
N ALA A 70 -10.07 19.84 -4.75
CA ALA A 70 -10.40 18.42 -4.68
C ALA A 70 -11.81 18.17 -4.14
N MET A 71 -12.20 18.84 -3.05
CA MET A 71 -13.56 18.76 -2.50
C MET A 71 -14.60 19.20 -3.54
N ARG A 72 -14.39 20.35 -4.22
CA ARG A 72 -15.30 20.80 -5.29
C ARG A 72 -15.39 19.81 -6.45
N ALA A 73 -14.27 19.15 -6.82
CA ALA A 73 -14.28 18.15 -7.87
C ALA A 73 -15.08 16.90 -7.46
N LEU A 74 -14.92 16.44 -6.21
CA LEU A 74 -15.69 15.34 -5.65
C LEU A 74 -17.19 15.67 -5.60
N GLU A 75 -17.57 16.84 -5.10
CA GLU A 75 -18.97 17.30 -5.05
C GLU A 75 -19.60 17.38 -6.45
N LYS A 76 -18.87 17.92 -7.44
CA LYS A 76 -19.33 18.02 -8.82
C LYS A 76 -19.47 16.67 -9.52
N SER A 77 -18.75 15.64 -9.08
CA SER A 77 -18.81 14.30 -9.68
C SER A 77 -20.18 13.64 -9.51
N ARG A 78 -20.97 14.08 -8.51
CA ARG A 78 -22.24 13.45 -8.09
C ARG A 78 -22.11 11.95 -7.76
N ALA A 79 -20.90 11.48 -7.49
CA ALA A 79 -20.68 10.12 -7.01
C ALA A 79 -21.24 9.95 -5.59
N PRO A 80 -21.87 8.80 -5.24
CA PRO A 80 -22.35 8.55 -3.88
C PRO A 80 -21.25 8.59 -2.82
N SER A 81 -20.04 8.20 -3.24
CA SER A 81 -18.82 8.14 -2.45
C SER A 81 -17.64 8.47 -3.36
N GLY A 82 -16.58 9.06 -2.82
CA GLY A 82 -15.37 9.36 -3.58
C GLY A 82 -14.24 9.83 -2.70
N ALA A 83 -13.01 9.69 -3.18
CA ALA A 83 -11.81 10.14 -2.48
C ALA A 83 -10.79 10.73 -3.44
N VAL A 84 -10.05 11.73 -2.97
CA VAL A 84 -8.87 12.28 -3.64
C VAL A 84 -7.78 12.41 -2.59
N VAL A 85 -6.60 11.90 -2.91
CA VAL A 85 -5.40 12.05 -2.10
C VAL A 85 -4.25 12.46 -3.02
N MET A 86 -3.37 13.32 -2.54
CA MET A 86 -2.25 13.86 -3.32
C MET A 86 -1.04 14.05 -2.41
N SER A 87 0.14 13.72 -2.90
CA SER A 87 1.42 13.98 -2.24
C SER A 87 2.33 14.85 -3.09
N ASP A 88 3.22 15.58 -2.43
CA ASP A 88 4.44 16.11 -3.03
C ASP A 88 5.40 14.94 -3.30
N VAL A 89 5.80 14.75 -4.57
CA VAL A 89 6.68 13.64 -4.99
C VAL A 89 8.02 13.65 -4.25
N ARG A 90 8.62 14.84 -4.05
CA ARG A 90 9.97 14.96 -3.48
C ARG A 90 9.98 14.76 -1.97
N THR A 91 8.97 15.29 -1.28
CA THR A 91 8.97 15.35 0.18
C THR A 91 8.07 14.31 0.85
N GLY A 92 7.11 13.71 0.14
CA GLY A 92 6.12 12.78 0.72
C GLY A 92 5.04 13.47 1.55
N ARG A 93 4.95 14.81 1.52
CA ARG A 93 3.92 15.56 2.24
C ARG A 93 2.59 15.36 1.55
N ILE A 94 1.53 15.07 2.31
CA ILE A 94 0.18 15.01 1.79
C ILE A 94 -0.33 16.43 1.56
N LEU A 95 -0.66 16.75 0.31
CA LEU A 95 -1.20 18.04 -0.12
C LEU A 95 -2.73 18.05 -0.08
N VAL A 96 -3.36 16.89 -0.29
CA VAL A 96 -4.81 16.71 -0.31
C VAL A 96 -5.19 15.43 0.41
N TRP A 97 -6.21 15.50 1.26
CA TRP A 97 -6.87 14.37 1.89
C TRP A 97 -8.38 14.64 1.90
N ALA A 98 -9.07 14.20 0.85
CA ALA A 98 -10.47 14.52 0.62
C ALA A 98 -11.29 13.25 0.42
N ALA A 99 -12.44 13.17 1.09
CA ALA A 99 -13.41 12.09 0.89
C ALA A 99 -14.84 12.63 1.03
N ILE A 100 -15.76 12.06 0.25
CA ILE A 100 -17.20 12.30 0.34
C ILE A 100 -17.95 10.97 0.48
N GLY A 101 -19.19 11.04 0.98
CA GLY A 101 -20.10 9.90 1.10
C GLY A 101 -20.21 9.35 2.52
N SER A 102 -21.25 8.55 2.77
CA SER A 102 -21.50 7.88 4.06
C SER A 102 -20.49 6.78 4.38
N GLU A 103 -19.66 6.44 3.38
CA GLU A 103 -18.40 5.73 3.47
C GLU A 103 -17.66 6.09 4.77
N GLY A 104 -17.36 7.38 4.95
CA GLY A 104 -16.38 7.91 5.92
C GLY A 104 -15.03 8.18 5.25
N ASP A 105 -13.91 8.04 5.98
CA ASP A 105 -12.56 8.23 5.44
C ASP A 105 -12.13 7.13 4.45
N LEU A 106 -12.47 7.32 3.18
CA LEU A 106 -12.15 6.39 2.11
C LEU A 106 -10.67 6.42 1.72
N VAL A 107 -9.91 7.47 2.04
CA VAL A 107 -8.52 7.62 1.60
C VAL A 107 -7.63 6.51 2.16
N ARG A 108 -7.79 6.19 3.45
CA ARG A 108 -6.96 5.19 4.15
C ARG A 108 -7.56 3.80 4.29
N ARG A 109 -8.79 3.58 3.80
CA ARG A 109 -9.48 2.28 3.94
C ARG A 109 -9.28 1.36 2.76
N ALA A 110 -8.76 0.16 3.02
CA ALA A 110 -8.41 -0.82 2.01
C ALA A 110 -9.62 -1.71 1.68
N LYS A 111 -10.61 -1.15 0.99
CA LYS A 111 -11.87 -1.83 0.68
C LYS A 111 -12.03 -2.20 -0.80
N TYR A 112 -11.34 -1.50 -1.69
CA TYR A 112 -11.57 -1.59 -3.13
C TYR A 112 -10.54 -2.50 -3.80
N PRO A 113 -10.87 -3.17 -4.91
CA PRO A 113 -9.86 -3.90 -5.67
C PRO A 113 -8.83 -2.93 -6.25
N GLY A 114 -7.56 -3.34 -6.31
CA GLY A 114 -6.53 -2.57 -7.03
C GLY A 114 -6.82 -2.48 -8.53
N ALA A 115 -7.50 -3.51 -9.08
CA ALA A 115 -7.86 -3.58 -10.50
C ALA A 115 -6.66 -3.27 -11.40
N SER A 116 -6.87 -2.53 -12.48
CA SER A 116 -5.81 -2.20 -13.44
C SER A 116 -4.66 -1.36 -12.89
N LEU A 117 -4.74 -0.79 -11.68
CA LEU A 117 -3.57 -0.17 -11.04
C LEU A 117 -2.47 -1.20 -10.78
N PHE A 118 -2.82 -2.46 -10.56
CA PHE A 118 -1.85 -3.53 -10.36
C PHE A 118 -0.97 -3.79 -11.59
N LYS A 119 -1.40 -3.36 -12.79
CA LYS A 119 -0.58 -3.45 -14.00
C LYS A 119 0.69 -2.60 -13.91
N VAL A 120 0.73 -1.57 -13.06
CA VAL A 120 1.98 -0.83 -12.78
C VAL A 120 3.00 -1.74 -12.11
N VAL A 121 2.55 -2.56 -11.15
CA VAL A 121 3.41 -3.55 -10.46
C VAL A 121 3.85 -4.64 -11.45
N THR A 122 2.94 -5.14 -12.28
CA THR A 122 3.27 -6.12 -13.32
C THR A 122 4.25 -5.55 -14.35
N SER A 123 4.05 -4.32 -14.80
CA SER A 123 4.98 -3.62 -15.69
C SER A 123 6.35 -3.49 -15.05
N ALA A 124 6.41 -3.08 -13.79
CA ALA A 124 7.67 -2.96 -13.07
C ALA A 124 8.40 -4.31 -12.98
N ALA A 125 7.70 -5.40 -12.67
CA ALA A 125 8.29 -6.74 -12.64
C ALA A 125 8.93 -7.13 -13.99
N LEU A 126 8.23 -6.84 -15.09
CA LEU A 126 8.71 -7.18 -16.44
C LEU A 126 9.89 -6.29 -16.89
N LEU A 127 9.89 -5.01 -16.52
CA LEU A 127 10.92 -4.04 -16.90
C LEU A 127 12.19 -4.21 -16.08
N ASP A 128 12.06 -4.32 -14.75
CA ASP A 128 13.17 -4.49 -13.80
C ASP A 128 13.87 -5.85 -13.99
N GLY A 129 13.11 -6.88 -14.38
CA GLY A 129 13.66 -8.17 -14.82
C GLY A 129 14.35 -8.14 -16.19
N GLY A 130 14.23 -7.06 -16.95
CA GLY A 130 14.78 -6.95 -18.31
C GLY A 130 14.06 -7.79 -19.36
N GLU A 131 12.86 -8.28 -19.04
CA GLU A 131 12.08 -9.20 -19.87
C GLU A 131 11.39 -8.49 -21.05
N VAL A 132 11.06 -7.21 -20.87
CA VAL A 132 10.45 -6.36 -21.89
C VAL A 132 11.01 -4.94 -21.85
N LYS A 133 10.78 -4.19 -22.92
CA LYS A 133 10.94 -2.73 -22.98
C LYS A 133 9.59 -2.07 -23.27
N MET A 134 9.42 -0.83 -22.82
CA MET A 134 8.21 -0.04 -23.08
C MET A 134 7.84 0.07 -24.57
N GLY A 135 8.84 0.01 -25.46
CA GLY A 135 8.66 0.08 -26.91
C GLY A 135 8.34 -1.24 -27.59
N ASP A 136 8.41 -2.37 -26.89
CA ASP A 136 8.25 -3.69 -27.49
C ASP A 136 6.81 -3.88 -27.99
N VAL A 137 6.68 -4.56 -29.13
CA VAL A 137 5.39 -4.86 -29.74
C VAL A 137 4.88 -6.21 -29.27
N VAL A 138 3.67 -6.22 -28.71
CA VAL A 138 2.99 -7.42 -28.23
C VAL A 138 1.78 -7.71 -29.10
N CYS A 139 1.63 -8.97 -29.49
CA CYS A 139 0.46 -9.46 -30.21
C CYS A 139 -0.62 -9.93 -29.23
N PHE A 140 -1.86 -9.55 -29.47
CA PHE A 140 -3.00 -10.04 -28.72
C PHE A 140 -4.26 -10.13 -29.59
N GLN A 141 -5.20 -10.97 -29.16
CA GLN A 141 -6.53 -11.08 -29.76
C GLN A 141 -7.55 -11.19 -28.61
N GLY A 142 -8.59 -10.36 -28.64
CA GLY A 142 -9.57 -10.34 -27.55
C GLY A 142 -8.98 -9.82 -26.23
N GLY A 143 -9.60 -10.21 -25.11
CA GLY A 143 -9.13 -9.92 -23.75
C GLY A 143 -8.78 -8.46 -23.42
N GLU A 144 -9.40 -7.46 -24.06
CA GLU A 144 -9.11 -6.05 -23.74
C GLU A 144 -9.62 -5.67 -22.34
N SER A 145 -10.91 -5.95 -22.08
CA SER A 145 -11.61 -5.61 -20.83
C SER A 145 -11.94 -6.82 -19.96
N ARG A 146 -11.77 -8.03 -20.49
CA ARG A 146 -11.94 -9.32 -19.78
C ARG A 146 -10.67 -10.13 -19.94
N LEU A 147 -10.57 -11.28 -19.27
CA LEU A 147 -9.48 -12.22 -19.51
C LEU A 147 -9.92 -13.67 -19.33
N ARG A 148 -9.84 -14.43 -20.42
CA ARG A 148 -10.16 -15.85 -20.53
C ARG A 148 -8.94 -16.61 -21.00
N GLU A 149 -8.98 -17.93 -20.86
CA GLU A 149 -7.89 -18.82 -21.30
C GLU A 149 -7.64 -18.72 -22.81
N GLU A 150 -8.69 -18.54 -23.61
CA GLU A 150 -8.59 -18.36 -25.07
C GLU A 150 -7.82 -17.10 -25.50
N ASP A 151 -7.79 -16.05 -24.66
CA ASP A 151 -7.08 -14.79 -24.92
C ASP A 151 -5.56 -14.93 -24.67
N LEU A 152 -5.12 -16.03 -24.03
CA LEU A 152 -3.76 -16.26 -23.54
C LEU A 152 -2.95 -17.21 -24.44
N LYS A 153 -3.38 -17.39 -25.70
CA LYS A 153 -2.65 -18.22 -26.65
C LYS A 153 -1.23 -17.67 -26.87
N PRO A 154 -0.18 -18.50 -26.73
CA PRO A 154 1.20 -18.07 -26.87
C PRO A 154 1.54 -17.67 -28.31
N GLY A 155 2.47 -16.73 -28.47
CA GLY A 155 2.92 -16.28 -29.79
C GLY A 155 2.00 -15.24 -30.46
N CYS A 156 2.34 -14.94 -31.71
CA CYS A 156 1.60 -14.05 -32.62
C CYS A 156 0.96 -14.87 -33.73
N HIS A 157 -0.33 -14.66 -34.00
CA HIS A 157 -1.09 -15.38 -35.02
C HIS A 157 -1.58 -14.45 -36.12
N ALA A 158 -1.98 -15.04 -37.25
CA ALA A 158 -2.61 -14.29 -38.33
C ALA A 158 -3.90 -13.61 -37.83
N GLY A 159 -3.97 -12.29 -37.99
CA GLY A 159 -5.11 -11.47 -37.54
C GLY A 159 -4.98 -10.91 -36.13
N ASP A 160 -3.91 -11.20 -35.39
CA ASP A 160 -3.66 -10.60 -34.07
C ASP A 160 -3.46 -9.07 -34.19
N THR A 161 -3.96 -8.36 -33.19
CA THR A 161 -3.66 -6.93 -33.02
C THR A 161 -2.25 -6.77 -32.46
N HIS A 162 -1.52 -5.79 -32.98
CA HIS A 162 -0.17 -5.46 -32.54
C HIS A 162 -0.19 -4.13 -31.80
N ILE A 163 0.41 -4.09 -30.62
CA ILE A 163 0.44 -2.88 -29.81
C ILE A 163 1.77 -2.77 -29.07
N ARG A 164 2.31 -1.55 -28.97
CA ARG A 164 3.46 -1.31 -28.10
C ARG A 164 3.09 -1.48 -26.63
N PHE A 165 4.02 -1.97 -25.82
CA PHE A 165 3.75 -2.25 -24.40
C PHE A 165 3.30 -0.99 -23.63
N ASP A 166 3.93 0.15 -23.86
CA ASP A 166 3.52 1.44 -23.27
C ASP A 166 2.08 1.84 -23.63
N LYS A 167 1.65 1.60 -24.87
CA LYS A 167 0.27 1.83 -25.32
C LYS A 167 -0.69 0.82 -24.72
N ALA A 168 -0.26 -0.42 -24.52
CA ALA A 168 -1.08 -1.44 -23.86
C ALA A 168 -1.31 -1.11 -22.38
N LEU A 169 -0.29 -0.61 -21.67
CA LEU A 169 -0.43 -0.09 -20.30
C LEU A 169 -1.42 1.10 -20.28
N GLY A 170 -1.22 2.09 -21.17
CA GLY A 170 -2.09 3.27 -21.24
C GLY A 170 -3.55 2.96 -21.62
N LYS A 171 -3.79 1.94 -22.44
CA LYS A 171 -5.13 1.44 -22.77
C LYS A 171 -5.64 0.35 -21.83
N SER A 172 -4.83 -0.08 -20.87
CA SER A 172 -5.14 -1.11 -19.89
C SER A 172 -5.57 -2.47 -20.48
N ILE A 173 -4.93 -2.93 -21.57
CA ILE A 173 -5.32 -4.16 -22.28
C ILE A 173 -4.96 -5.42 -21.48
N ASN A 174 -5.95 -6.15 -20.92
CA ASN A 174 -5.66 -7.28 -20.01
C ASN A 174 -4.87 -8.42 -20.67
N ALA A 175 -5.18 -8.77 -21.92
CA ALA A 175 -4.53 -9.87 -22.63
C ALA A 175 -3.02 -9.68 -22.73
N VAL A 176 -2.55 -8.44 -22.95
CA VAL A 176 -1.11 -8.14 -23.03
C VAL A 176 -0.43 -8.47 -21.70
N PHE A 177 -0.97 -7.99 -20.58
CA PHE A 177 -0.40 -8.27 -19.25
C PHE A 177 -0.47 -9.75 -18.87
N GLY A 178 -1.58 -10.41 -19.18
CA GLY A 178 -1.71 -11.84 -18.94
C GLY A 178 -0.71 -12.66 -19.75
N LYS A 179 -0.52 -12.36 -21.04
CA LYS A 179 0.42 -13.05 -21.93
C LYS A 179 1.87 -12.81 -21.50
N LEU A 180 2.25 -11.56 -21.23
CA LEU A 180 3.61 -11.24 -20.81
C LEU A 180 3.93 -11.89 -19.46
N ALA A 181 3.02 -11.82 -18.49
CA ALA A 181 3.23 -12.49 -17.21
C ALA A 181 3.39 -14.00 -17.38
N LEU A 182 2.56 -14.67 -18.19
CA LEU A 182 2.72 -16.12 -18.42
C LEU A 182 3.98 -16.51 -19.18
N THR A 183 4.58 -15.56 -19.90
CA THR A 183 5.79 -15.82 -20.69
C THR A 183 7.04 -15.60 -19.86
N HIS A 184 7.03 -14.60 -18.97
CA HIS A 184 8.22 -14.05 -18.37
C HIS A 184 8.23 -14.05 -16.84
N LEU A 185 7.10 -14.28 -16.19
CA LEU A 185 6.99 -14.23 -14.74
C LEU A 185 6.40 -15.53 -14.18
N ASP A 186 6.90 -15.92 -13.02
CA ASP A 186 6.19 -16.83 -12.14
C ASP A 186 5.40 -16.09 -11.05
N GLN A 187 4.73 -16.86 -10.19
CA GLN A 187 3.94 -16.30 -9.10
C GLN A 187 4.81 -15.60 -8.05
N GLU A 188 6.01 -16.12 -7.77
CA GLU A 188 6.91 -15.64 -6.73
C GLU A 188 7.56 -14.33 -7.13
N GLU A 189 7.92 -14.16 -8.40
CA GLU A 189 8.44 -12.92 -8.97
C GLU A 189 7.41 -11.79 -8.91
N LEU A 190 6.17 -12.04 -9.36
CA LEU A 190 5.10 -11.04 -9.31
C LEU A 190 4.71 -10.66 -7.88
N ASP A 191 4.71 -11.64 -6.97
CA ASP A 191 4.43 -11.43 -5.55
C ASP A 191 5.60 -10.71 -4.83
N GLY A 192 6.83 -11.01 -5.23
CA GLY A 192 8.04 -10.28 -4.82
C GLY A 192 7.96 -8.80 -5.20
N MET A 193 7.65 -8.51 -6.46
CA MET A 193 7.48 -7.13 -6.93
C MET A 193 6.33 -6.43 -6.21
N SER A 194 5.19 -7.10 -6.03
CA SER A 194 4.06 -6.59 -5.24
C SER A 194 4.48 -6.17 -3.83
N ARG A 195 5.27 -7.01 -3.13
CA ARG A 195 5.82 -6.67 -1.80
C ARG A 195 6.83 -5.53 -1.85
N ALA A 196 7.66 -5.44 -2.89
CA ALA A 196 8.62 -4.36 -3.06
C ALA A 196 7.92 -2.99 -3.11
N PHE A 197 6.74 -2.92 -3.75
CA PHE A 197 5.86 -1.74 -3.74
C PHE A 197 5.07 -1.54 -2.42
N GLY A 198 5.25 -2.39 -1.41
CA GLY A 198 4.57 -2.28 -0.12
C GLY A 198 3.15 -2.84 -0.09
N ILE A 199 2.70 -3.55 -1.13
CA ILE A 199 1.40 -4.23 -1.09
C ILE A 199 1.47 -5.38 -0.07
N GLY A 200 0.42 -5.53 0.74
CA GLY A 200 0.40 -6.42 1.90
C GLY A 200 0.70 -5.68 3.21
N LEU A 201 1.21 -4.45 3.14
CA LEU A 201 1.47 -3.59 4.30
C LEU A 201 0.49 -2.42 4.33
N SER A 202 0.47 -1.72 5.47
CA SER A 202 -0.14 -0.39 5.55
C SER A 202 0.78 0.63 4.87
N PRO A 203 0.23 1.62 4.14
CA PRO A 203 1.03 2.71 3.57
C PRO A 203 1.89 3.40 4.64
N PRO A 204 3.12 3.82 4.32
CA PRO A 204 4.08 4.30 5.30
C PRO A 204 3.79 5.76 5.67
N ILE A 205 2.71 6.02 6.40
CA ILE A 205 2.27 7.36 6.81
C ILE A 205 2.32 7.56 8.34
N ASP A 206 2.25 8.79 8.81
CA ASP A 206 2.22 9.22 10.22
C ASP A 206 0.85 9.15 10.91
N VAL A 207 -0.15 8.59 10.24
CA VAL A 207 -1.47 8.24 10.82
C VAL A 207 -1.81 6.77 10.56
N PRO A 208 -2.66 6.12 11.36
CA PRO A 208 -3.17 4.78 11.06
C PRO A 208 -3.80 4.68 9.66
N ALA A 209 -3.51 3.59 8.95
CA ALA A 209 -4.10 3.25 7.66
C ALA A 209 -4.23 1.72 7.52
N ASP A 210 -5.25 1.26 6.80
CA ASP A 210 -5.48 -0.17 6.60
C ASP A 210 -4.35 -0.81 5.79
N SER A 211 -4.00 -2.04 6.15
CA SER A 211 -3.12 -2.86 5.33
C SER A 211 -3.81 -3.30 4.05
N THR A 212 -3.06 -3.33 2.96
CA THR A 212 -3.54 -3.83 1.67
C THR A 212 -3.40 -5.35 1.56
N ALA A 213 -4.01 -5.95 0.54
CA ALA A 213 -3.83 -7.36 0.24
C ALA A 213 -3.97 -7.63 -1.26
N VAL A 214 -3.22 -8.59 -1.76
CA VAL A 214 -3.42 -9.20 -3.09
C VAL A 214 -3.22 -10.69 -2.98
N ARG A 215 -3.95 -11.46 -3.78
CA ARG A 215 -3.70 -12.89 -3.94
C ARG A 215 -3.34 -13.17 -5.39
N ILE A 216 -2.16 -13.74 -5.59
CA ILE A 216 -1.65 -14.18 -6.89
C ILE A 216 -1.69 -15.71 -6.91
N PRO A 217 -2.60 -16.35 -7.66
CA PRO A 217 -2.65 -17.81 -7.80
C PRO A 217 -1.46 -18.36 -8.60
N LYS A 218 -1.12 -19.64 -8.36
CA LYS A 218 -0.06 -20.35 -9.10
C LYS A 218 -0.52 -20.97 -10.42
N ASP A 219 -1.83 -21.15 -10.62
CA ASP A 219 -2.35 -21.67 -11.89
C ASP A 219 -2.26 -20.60 -13.00
N LYS A 220 -2.09 -21.03 -14.25
CA LYS A 220 -1.83 -20.12 -15.39
C LYS A 220 -2.89 -19.03 -15.52
N LEU A 221 -4.17 -19.40 -15.55
CA LEU A 221 -5.24 -18.43 -15.73
C LEU A 221 -5.33 -17.47 -14.52
N GLY A 222 -5.12 -17.98 -13.31
CA GLY A 222 -5.09 -17.20 -12.09
C GLY A 222 -3.93 -16.20 -12.05
N LEU A 223 -2.70 -16.62 -12.39
CA LEU A 223 -1.53 -15.74 -12.51
C LEU A 223 -1.76 -14.65 -13.55
N ALA A 224 -2.21 -15.02 -14.75
CA ALA A 224 -2.50 -14.08 -15.83
C ALA A 224 -3.57 -13.05 -15.43
N ARG A 225 -4.60 -13.51 -14.72
CA ARG A 225 -5.66 -12.64 -14.17
C ARG A 225 -5.13 -11.70 -13.12
N ALA A 226 -4.34 -12.20 -12.16
CA ALA A 226 -3.71 -11.37 -11.14
C ALA A 226 -2.80 -10.30 -11.76
N ALA A 227 -1.96 -10.68 -12.73
CA ALA A 227 -1.09 -9.76 -13.47
C ALA A 227 -1.87 -8.67 -14.22
N ALA A 228 -3.08 -8.98 -14.71
CA ALA A 228 -3.98 -8.02 -15.33
C ALA A 228 -4.84 -7.23 -14.32
N GLY A 229 -4.67 -7.45 -13.01
CA GLY A 229 -5.38 -6.75 -11.95
C GLY A 229 -6.70 -7.39 -11.51
N PHE A 230 -7.04 -8.58 -12.02
CA PHE A 230 -8.20 -9.34 -11.54
C PHE A 230 -7.87 -10.16 -10.29
N GLY A 231 -8.93 -10.61 -9.62
CA GLY A 231 -8.82 -11.52 -8.48
C GLY A 231 -9.07 -10.81 -7.15
N ARG A 232 -8.67 -11.48 -6.07
CA ARG A 232 -8.94 -11.00 -4.71
C ARG A 232 -7.85 -10.03 -4.28
N SER A 233 -8.19 -8.75 -4.21
CA SER A 233 -7.32 -7.71 -3.67
C SER A 233 -8.10 -6.69 -2.86
N LYS A 234 -7.39 -5.97 -2.00
CA LYS A 234 -7.85 -4.84 -1.20
C LYS A 234 -6.80 -3.75 -1.25
N MET A 235 -7.20 -2.57 -1.68
CA MET A 235 -6.36 -1.40 -1.83
C MET A 235 -7.16 -0.16 -1.37
N SER A 236 -6.44 0.81 -0.82
CA SER A 236 -6.95 2.14 -0.50
C SER A 236 -6.42 3.15 -1.54
N PRO A 237 -7.09 4.29 -1.75
CA PRO A 237 -6.54 5.41 -2.52
C PRO A 237 -5.13 5.82 -2.04
N LEU A 238 -4.87 5.78 -0.73
CA LEU A 238 -3.55 6.08 -0.16
C LEU A 238 -2.49 5.04 -0.59
N ALA A 239 -2.84 3.75 -0.65
CA ALA A 239 -1.92 2.73 -1.12
C ALA A 239 -1.66 2.83 -2.63
N ALA A 240 -2.67 3.19 -3.43
CA ALA A 240 -2.48 3.51 -4.83
C ALA A 240 -1.54 4.71 -5.02
N LEU A 241 -1.67 5.73 -4.15
CA LEU A 241 -0.74 6.86 -4.11
C LEU A 241 0.69 6.41 -3.75
N ASP A 242 0.89 5.53 -2.76
CA ASP A 242 2.21 5.00 -2.38
C ASP A 242 2.91 4.29 -3.56
N VAL A 243 2.17 3.48 -4.33
CA VAL A 243 2.69 2.83 -5.55
C VAL A 243 3.13 3.89 -6.56
N MET A 244 2.28 4.88 -6.86
CA MET A 244 2.59 5.92 -7.85
C MET A 244 3.71 6.86 -7.39
N GLN A 245 3.77 7.15 -6.09
CA GLN A 245 4.83 7.92 -5.46
C GLN A 245 6.19 7.25 -5.65
N THR A 246 6.23 5.92 -5.51
CA THR A 246 7.45 5.12 -5.74
C THR A 246 7.96 5.29 -7.17
N ILE A 247 7.08 5.14 -8.17
CA ILE A 247 7.42 5.36 -9.57
C ILE A 247 7.88 6.80 -9.81
N ALA A 248 7.11 7.79 -9.35
CA ALA A 248 7.43 9.21 -9.54
C ALA A 248 8.74 9.62 -8.84
N ASN A 249 9.13 8.90 -7.78
CA ASN A 249 10.35 9.10 -7.04
C ASN A 249 11.44 8.09 -7.46
N ARG A 250 11.47 7.72 -8.75
CA ARG A 250 12.57 6.97 -9.38
C ARG A 250 12.84 5.61 -8.71
N GLY A 251 11.75 4.93 -8.35
CA GLY A 251 11.79 3.61 -7.73
C GLY A 251 12.07 3.61 -6.24
N GLU A 252 12.29 4.75 -5.59
CA GLU A 252 12.51 4.85 -4.15
C GLU A 252 11.19 5.09 -3.41
N ARG A 253 10.93 4.24 -2.42
CA ARG A 253 9.82 4.44 -1.47
C ARG A 253 10.21 5.46 -0.42
N ILE A 254 9.26 6.32 -0.06
CA ILE A 254 9.45 7.32 0.99
C ILE A 254 8.29 7.29 1.98
N ARG A 255 8.54 7.75 3.20
CA ARG A 255 7.48 7.94 4.19
C ARG A 255 6.59 9.12 3.78
N LEU A 256 5.27 8.91 3.87
CA LEU A 256 4.27 9.95 3.71
C LEU A 256 4.01 10.66 5.04
N HIS A 257 3.64 11.93 4.97
CA HIS A 257 3.37 12.77 6.13
C HIS A 257 2.13 13.63 5.90
N VAL A 258 1.10 13.49 6.73
CA VAL A 258 -0.09 14.37 6.71
C VAL A 258 -0.09 15.35 7.88
N THR A 259 0.65 15.07 8.96
CA THR A 259 0.73 15.92 10.14
C THR A 259 2.01 16.75 10.17
N GLY A 260 1.97 17.88 10.89
CA GLY A 260 3.11 18.76 11.10
C GLY A 260 3.08 20.03 10.25
N ASN A 261 4.15 20.83 10.36
CA ASN A 261 4.29 22.06 9.60
C ASN A 261 4.82 21.73 8.19
N PRO A 262 4.08 22.09 7.11
CA PRO A 262 4.48 21.83 5.73
C PRO A 262 5.91 22.25 5.40
N ASP A 263 6.44 23.32 6.01
CA ASP A 263 7.75 23.90 5.70
C ASP A 263 8.93 23.13 6.33
N SER A 264 8.64 22.13 7.17
CA SER A 264 9.65 21.45 8.02
C SER A 264 9.58 19.94 8.00
N ILE A 265 8.76 19.34 7.12
CA ILE A 265 8.66 17.88 7.04
C ILE A 265 9.93 17.32 6.38
N PRO A 266 10.66 16.43 7.07
CA PRO A 266 11.84 15.79 6.49
C PRO A 266 11.41 14.75 5.46
N ARG A 267 12.17 14.64 4.36
CA ARG A 267 12.09 13.49 3.46
C ARG A 267 12.69 12.28 4.18
N VAL A 268 11.94 11.18 4.27
CA VAL A 268 12.42 9.94 4.88
C VAL A 268 12.39 8.82 3.83
N SER A 269 13.57 8.37 3.44
CA SER A 269 13.73 7.21 2.55
C SER A 269 13.33 5.91 3.26
N LEU A 270 12.68 5.02 2.52
CA LEU A 270 12.41 3.63 2.93
C LEU A 270 13.21 2.62 2.10
N GLY A 271 14.13 3.11 1.27
CA GLY A 271 14.93 2.31 0.35
C GLY A 271 14.36 2.25 -1.07
N LYS A 272 15.18 1.69 -1.96
CA LYS A 272 14.86 1.47 -3.36
C LYS A 272 14.02 0.19 -3.50
N SER A 273 12.92 0.28 -4.24
CA SER A 273 12.01 -0.83 -4.52
C SER A 273 12.15 -1.38 -5.92
N VAL A 274 12.45 -0.53 -6.90
CA VAL A 274 12.66 -0.87 -8.32
C VAL A 274 13.75 0.03 -8.90
N ASP A 275 14.33 -0.35 -10.04
CA ASP A 275 15.34 0.46 -10.70
C ASP A 275 14.81 1.80 -11.23
N GLU A 276 15.71 2.78 -11.39
CA GLU A 276 15.35 4.15 -11.81
C GLU A 276 14.86 4.19 -13.26
N GLU A 277 15.27 3.22 -14.08
CA GLU A 277 14.89 3.10 -15.49
C GLU A 277 13.57 2.32 -15.70
N THR A 278 12.99 1.78 -14.61
CA THR A 278 11.71 1.05 -14.60
C THR A 278 10.52 2.00 -14.61
#